data_AF-A0A521Y1N2-F1
#
_entry.id   AF-A0A521Y1N2-F1
#
_cell.length_a   1.000
_cell.length_b   1.000
_cell.length_c   1.000
_cell.angle_alpha   90.00
_cell.angle_beta   90.00
_cell.angle_gamma   90.00
#
_symmetry.space_group_name_H-M   'P 1'
#
loop_
_entity.id
_entity.type
_entity.pdbx_description
1 polymer ?
#
loop_
_entity_poly.entity_id
_entity_poly.type
_entity_poly.pdbx_seq_one_letter_code
_entity_poly.pdbx_strand_id
1 'polypeptide(L)' 'MQQWLEDKPEPRPAGFCDGCGAPVTDADRFCTACGRPLREFCSWCGTELPADGRVCVSCGRPAVRDRARI' A
#
# COMPACT_ATOMS: atom_id res chain seq x y z
N MET A 1 -9.21 40.79 -18.53
CA MET A 1 -10.22 39.71 -18.57
C MET A 1 -9.46 38.39 -18.59
N GLN A 2 -9.55 37.64 -17.50
CA GLN A 2 -10.21 36.30 -17.44
C GLN A 2 -9.40 35.26 -18.24
N GLN A 3 -8.88 34.14 -17.74
CA GLN A 3 -8.95 33.46 -16.46
C GLN A 3 -8.07 32.21 -16.68
N TRP A 4 -6.88 32.13 -16.09
CA TRP A 4 -6.12 30.86 -16.06
C TRP A 4 -6.25 30.33 -14.65
N LEU A 5 -7.43 29.77 -14.37
CA LEU A 5 -7.53 28.73 -13.35
C LEU A 5 -6.75 27.56 -13.93
N GLU A 6 -5.48 27.43 -13.53
CA GLU A 6 -4.77 26.17 -13.65
C GLU A 6 -5.62 25.10 -12.95
N ASP A 7 -6.39 24.37 -13.74
CA ASP A 7 -6.91 23.05 -13.40
C ASP A 7 -5.68 22.19 -13.10
N LYS A 8 -5.25 22.23 -11.84
CA LYS A 8 -4.22 21.37 -11.31
C LYS A 8 -4.97 20.09 -10.98
N PRO A 9 -4.86 19.00 -11.77
CA PRO A 9 -5.57 17.77 -11.46
C PRO A 9 -5.09 17.30 -10.09
N GLU A 10 -5.93 17.47 -9.08
CA GLU A 10 -5.63 17.01 -7.74
C GLU A 10 -5.51 15.48 -7.80
N PRO A 11 -4.47 14.89 -7.18
CA PRO A 11 -4.34 13.45 -7.13
C PRO A 11 -5.54 12.91 -6.36
N ARG A 12 -6.53 12.37 -7.08
CA ARG A 12 -7.68 11.73 -6.46
C ARG A 12 -7.16 10.54 -5.65
N PRO A 13 -7.43 10.49 -4.34
CA PRO A 13 -7.06 9.33 -3.56
C PRO A 13 -7.76 8.10 -4.14
N ALA A 14 -7.00 7.03 -4.34
CA ALA A 14 -7.54 5.75 -4.81
C ALA A 14 -8.36 5.07 -3.70
N GLY A 15 -8.08 5.40 -2.44
CA GLY A 15 -8.83 4.94 -1.29
C GLY A 15 -8.43 5.67 -0.02
N PHE A 16 -8.88 5.15 1.10
CA PHE A 16 -8.54 5.65 2.43
C PHE A 16 -7.92 4.52 3.24
N CYS A 17 -6.96 4.87 4.10
CA CYS A 17 -6.36 3.91 5.01
C CYS A 17 -7.39 3.43 6.04
N ASP A 18 -7.64 2.12 6.13
CA ASP A 18 -8.59 1.53 7.08
C ASP A 18 -8.21 1.77 8.55
N GLY A 19 -6.93 1.99 8.85
CA GLY A 19 -6.48 2.19 10.23
C GLY A 19 -6.46 3.62 10.74
N CYS A 20 -6.43 4.64 9.87
CA CYS A 20 -6.39 6.04 10.29
C CYS A 20 -7.29 6.99 9.47
N GLY A 21 -7.87 6.53 8.37
CA GLY A 21 -8.71 7.34 7.48
C GLY A 21 -7.96 8.31 6.57
N ALA A 22 -6.62 8.30 6.55
CA ALA A 22 -5.86 9.18 5.67
C ALA A 22 -6.07 8.80 4.18
N PRO A 23 -6.13 9.78 3.26
CA PRO A 23 -6.20 9.51 1.83
C PRO A 23 -4.93 8.79 1.36
N VAL A 24 -5.10 7.73 0.58
CA VAL A 24 -4.00 6.94 0.04
C VAL A 24 -4.18 6.73 -1.46
N THR A 25 -3.07 6.57 -2.17
CA THR A 25 -3.05 6.26 -3.59
C THR A 25 -2.82 4.78 -3.81
N ASP A 26 -3.21 4.27 -4.97
CA ASP A 26 -2.94 2.87 -5.38
C ASP A 26 -1.43 2.59 -5.49
N ALA A 27 -0.64 3.65 -5.69
CA ALA A 27 0.81 3.60 -5.69
C ALA A 27 1.43 3.55 -4.28
N ASP A 28 0.68 3.86 -3.22
CA ASP A 28 1.20 3.78 -1.85
C ASP A 28 1.34 2.31 -1.41
N ARG A 29 2.47 1.99 -0.78
CA ARG A 29 2.73 0.67 -0.18
C ARG A 29 2.35 0.63 1.30
N PHE A 30 2.59 1.75 1.95
CA PHE A 30 2.29 2.00 3.36
C PHE A 30 1.61 3.35 3.46
N CYS A 31 0.71 3.49 4.43
CA CYS A 31 0.09 4.77 4.73
C CYS A 31 1.18 5.73 5.24
N THR A 32 1.40 6.82 4.53
CA THR A 32 2.36 7.88 4.93
C THR A 32 1.94 8.61 6.20
N ALA A 33 0.67 8.51 6.61
CA ALA A 33 0.15 9.14 7.82
C ALA A 33 0.31 8.28 9.08
N CYS A 34 0.08 6.96 9.00
CA CYS A 34 0.11 6.07 10.19
C CYS A 34 1.11 4.91 10.11
N GLY A 35 1.74 4.68 8.94
CA GLY A 35 2.70 3.60 8.73
C GLY A 35 2.10 2.20 8.50
N ARG A 36 0.77 2.06 8.44
CA ARG A 36 0.14 0.75 8.16
C ARG A 36 0.40 0.30 6.71
N PRO A 37 0.65 -1.00 6.47
CA PRO A 37 0.75 -1.54 5.12
C PRO A 37 -0.61 -1.46 4.42
N LEU A 38 -0.63 -0.90 3.21
CA LEU A 38 -1.81 -0.84 2.34
C LEU A 38 -1.81 -2.01 1.36
N ARG A 39 -0.63 -2.55 1.07
CA ARG A 39 -0.39 -3.72 0.23
C ARG A 39 0.56 -4.68 0.92
N GLU A 40 0.40 -5.96 0.61
CA GLU A 40 1.23 -7.02 1.18
C GLU A 40 2.52 -7.17 0.36
N PHE A 41 3.67 -7.10 1.03
CA PHE A 41 4.97 -7.29 0.39
C PHE A 41 5.76 -8.36 1.12
N CYS A 42 6.63 -9.02 0.37
CA CYS A 42 7.40 -10.12 0.90
C CYS A 42 8.45 -9.55 1.82
N SER A 43 8.41 -9.92 3.10
CA SER A 43 9.40 -9.48 4.09
C SER A 43 10.82 -10.02 3.81
N TRP A 44 10.97 -10.91 2.82
CA TRP A 44 12.26 -11.52 2.45
C TRP A 44 12.88 -10.91 1.21
N CYS A 45 12.11 -10.74 0.13
CA CYS A 45 12.61 -10.23 -1.16
C CYS A 45 12.01 -8.88 -1.58
N GLY A 46 10.97 -8.40 -0.90
CA GLY A 46 10.29 -7.14 -1.23
C GLY A 46 9.33 -7.20 -2.43
N THR A 47 9.08 -8.39 -3.02
CA THR A 47 8.08 -8.54 -4.08
C THR A 47 6.66 -8.35 -3.54
N GLU A 48 5.79 -7.72 -4.32
CA GLU A 48 4.35 -7.60 -4.02
C GLU A 48 3.73 -9.00 -3.94
N LEU A 49 2.99 -9.26 -2.87
CA LEU A 49 2.24 -10.50 -2.71
C LEU A 49 0.79 -10.30 -3.09
N PRO A 50 0.16 -11.34 -3.65
CA PRO A 50 -1.28 -11.33 -3.81
C PRO A 50 -1.94 -11.28 -2.42
N ALA A 51 -3.13 -10.68 -2.33
CA ALA A 51 -3.84 -10.42 -1.06
C ALA A 51 -4.05 -11.66 -0.16
N ASP A 52 -4.04 -12.87 -0.75
CA ASP A 52 -4.17 -14.16 -0.06
C ASP A 52 -2.94 -15.06 -0.23
N GLY A 53 -1.85 -14.53 -0.79
CA GLY A 53 -0.63 -15.28 -1.03
C GLY A 53 0.06 -15.61 0.29
N ARG A 54 -0.10 -16.83 0.80
CA ARG A 54 0.72 -17.28 1.96
C ARG A 54 2.19 -17.47 1.60
N VAL A 55 2.48 -17.67 0.32
CA VAL A 55 3.82 -17.94 -0.24
C VAL A 55 4.12 -16.95 -1.34
N CYS A 56 5.34 -16.42 -1.34
CA CYS A 56 5.80 -15.47 -2.33
C CYS A 56 6.04 -16.17 -3.67
N VAL A 57 5.40 -15.67 -4.73
CA VAL A 57 5.56 -16.18 -6.11
C VAL A 57 6.94 -15.93 -6.71
N SER A 58 7.72 -15.03 -6.13
CA SER A 58 9.06 -14.65 -6.62
C SER A 58 10.18 -15.40 -5.91
N CYS A 59 10.15 -15.50 -4.57
CA CYS A 59 11.21 -16.16 -3.80
C CYS A 59 10.82 -17.51 -3.18
N GLY A 60 9.55 -17.92 -3.26
CA GLY A 60 9.05 -19.19 -2.70
C GLY A 60 8.96 -19.25 -1.17
N ARG A 61 9.28 -18.17 -0.46
CA ARG A 61 9.20 -18.08 1.02
C ARG A 61 7.82 -17.66 1.48
N PRO A 62 7.43 -17.94 2.73
CA PRO A 62 6.17 -17.45 3.27
C PRO A 62 6.11 -15.91 3.26
N ALA A 63 4.95 -15.38 2.89
CA ALA A 63 4.65 -13.96 2.71
C ALA A 63 4.87 -13.15 3.97
N VAL A 64 4.35 -13.68 5.07
CA VAL A 64 4.53 -13.17 6.42
C VAL A 64 5.68 -13.91 7.08
N ARG A 65 6.48 -13.18 7.86
CA ARG A 65 7.24 -13.84 8.92
C ARG A 65 6.22 -14.22 9.98
N ASP A 66 5.93 -15.51 10.09
CA ASP A 66 5.10 -16.08 11.16
C ASP A 66 5.51 -15.45 12.51
N ARG A 67 4.69 -14.53 13.01
CA ARG A 67 4.79 -13.99 14.37
C ARG A 67 3.99 -14.86 15.36
N ALA A 68 3.37 -15.93 14.88
CA ALA A 68 2.51 -16.81 15.64
C ALA A 68 3.30 -18.00 16.21
N ARG A 69 4.12 -17.73 17.24
CA ARG A 69 4.41 -18.71 18.31
C ARG A 69 5.16 -18.05 19.47
N ILE A 70 4.41 -17.64 20.49
CA ILE A 70 4.86 -17.63 21.89
C ILE A 70 3.93 -18.56 22.66
#